data_AF-A0A4U0RWJ1-F1
#
_entry.id   AF-A0A4U0RWJ1-F1
#
_cell.length_a   1.000
_cell.length_b   1.000
_cell.length_c   1.000
_cell.angle_alpha   90.00
_cell.angle_beta   90.00
_cell.angle_gamma   90.00
#
_symmetry.space_group_name_H-M   'P 1'
#
loop_
_entity.id
_entity.type
_entity.pdbx_description
1 polymer ?
#
loop_
_entity_poly.entity_id
_entity_poly.type
_entity_poly.pdbx_seq_one_letter_code
_entity_poly.pdbx_strand_id
1 'polypeptide(L)'
;MPAKNAKDQKPMRYPDAIDIPVLFRDGPGGRTRSEWRRKDHAAWNGTAFPPGDGWHLPTTTWRNILQAAVGVGRDISPWLNRPHYAMREIGARIVPLNAYLDLHDGPRLHEYNAGRRLTANVVLEHGTEASALGAFSYRLGMTMAEWACRSLMGLGETWHIENSWPMGIYDPAAGTKPTKGQKNPRPDLWGRHHSEGRHWLIEAKGGDITPGRLNHGWEQLLGGCTVLHPHGLDHRIVLCSTALKRGVGPRNDLFVIIRPEHHPGTQSGSLTSTSGKGSSPAEVQSAEEALDEDGTGSTLLDVARSQMLTYLALSALEGSAFSRLRLVPVARDRGERHPTAGPLTLMEDDEATRERRTALGGREASPNDANARAAGLDSFLTGRIPHTEVTLGMSRRLYATCAELFQADREIAERTPGLRAEDRTTDVEEEELEERSTAARREYRERQEE
;
A
#
# COMPACT_ATOMS: atom_id res chain seq x y z
N MET A 1 -4.63 18.25 -26.84
CA MET A 1 -5.65 17.21 -27.05
C MET A 1 -6.38 17.06 -25.72
N PRO A 2 -7.71 17.25 -25.64
CA PRO A 2 -8.44 17.10 -24.38
C PRO A 2 -8.35 15.64 -23.91
N ALA A 3 -8.25 15.43 -22.59
CA ALA A 3 -8.21 14.11 -21.99
C ALA A 3 -9.45 13.29 -22.40
N LYS A 4 -9.25 12.08 -22.95
CA LYS A 4 -10.36 11.17 -23.27
C LYS A 4 -11.12 10.85 -21.99
N ASN A 5 -12.45 11.03 -22.00
CA ASN A 5 -13.36 10.61 -20.95
C ASN A 5 -13.04 9.18 -20.50
N ALA A 6 -12.94 8.94 -19.19
CA ALA A 6 -12.69 7.62 -18.60
C ALA A 6 -13.70 6.53 -19.03
N LYS A 7 -14.85 6.93 -19.61
CA LYS A 7 -15.88 6.03 -20.14
C LYS A 7 -15.51 5.36 -21.48
N ASP A 8 -14.56 5.92 -22.23
CA ASP A 8 -14.20 5.44 -23.60
C ASP A 8 -12.89 4.64 -23.64
N GLN A 9 -12.27 4.36 -22.49
CA GLN A 9 -11.01 3.64 -22.43
C GLN A 9 -11.23 2.12 -22.48
N LYS A 10 -10.53 1.45 -23.41
CA LYS A 10 -10.57 -0.01 -23.53
C LYS A 10 -10.15 -0.66 -22.20
N PRO A 11 -10.81 -1.74 -21.78
CA PRO A 11 -10.45 -2.41 -20.55
C PRO A 11 -9.00 -2.88 -20.49
N MET A 12 -8.34 -2.65 -19.36
CA MET A 12 -7.02 -3.20 -19.07
C MET A 12 -7.07 -4.74 -19.10
N ARG A 13 -6.40 -5.37 -20.06
CA ARG A 13 -6.28 -6.84 -20.16
C ARG A 13 -4.87 -7.29 -19.86
N TYR A 14 -4.44 -7.16 -18.61
CA TYR A 14 -3.15 -7.69 -18.20
C TYR A 14 -3.21 -9.21 -17.98
N PRO A 15 -2.15 -9.95 -18.34
CA PRO A 15 -2.04 -11.39 -18.09
C PRO A 15 -2.10 -11.78 -16.62
N ASP A 16 -1.98 -10.84 -15.67
CA ASP A 16 -2.12 -11.05 -14.23
C ASP A 16 -3.32 -10.29 -13.63
N ALA A 17 -4.24 -9.81 -14.46
CA ALA A 17 -5.47 -9.16 -14.02
C ALA A 17 -6.39 -10.15 -13.27
N ILE A 18 -6.95 -9.70 -12.15
CA ILE A 18 -7.76 -10.47 -11.20
C ILE A 18 -8.95 -9.60 -10.77
N ASP A 19 -10.13 -10.20 -10.64
CA ASP A 19 -11.32 -9.54 -10.15
C ASP A 19 -11.52 -9.84 -8.65
N ILE A 20 -11.67 -8.80 -7.83
CA ILE A 20 -11.87 -8.95 -6.38
C ILE A 20 -13.28 -8.45 -6.03
N PRO A 21 -14.20 -9.30 -5.55
CA PRO A 21 -15.50 -8.82 -5.08
C PRO A 21 -15.34 -7.91 -3.86
N VAL A 22 -16.00 -6.75 -3.91
CA VAL A 22 -15.98 -5.77 -2.81
C VAL A 22 -17.41 -5.47 -2.39
N LEU A 23 -17.73 -5.66 -1.11
CA LEU A 23 -18.96 -5.16 -0.50
C LEU A 23 -18.68 -3.79 0.10
N PHE A 24 -19.22 -2.74 -0.51
CA PHE A 24 -19.20 -1.39 0.03
C PHE A 24 -20.50 -1.12 0.80
N ARG A 25 -20.41 -0.59 2.02
CA ARG A 25 -21.60 -0.27 2.83
C ARG A 25 -21.37 0.80 3.89
N ASP A 26 -22.35 1.65 4.10
CA ASP A 26 -22.31 2.77 5.05
C ASP A 26 -22.82 2.43 6.47
N GLY A 27 -22.96 1.14 6.83
CA GLY A 27 -23.49 0.76 8.15
C GLY A 27 -23.17 -0.66 8.65
N PRO A 28 -23.51 -0.97 9.91
CA PRO A 28 -23.33 -2.30 10.48
C PRO A 28 -24.29 -3.29 9.81
N GLY A 29 -23.76 -4.15 8.95
CA GLY A 29 -24.55 -5.20 8.28
C GLY A 29 -24.22 -6.60 8.78
N GLY A 30 -25.25 -7.46 8.82
CA GLY A 30 -25.20 -8.87 9.21
C GLY A 30 -24.41 -9.79 8.25
N ARG A 31 -24.55 -11.11 8.42
CA ARG A 31 -23.73 -12.16 7.77
C ARG A 31 -23.70 -12.02 6.24
N THR A 32 -22.50 -11.91 5.66
CA THR A 32 -22.26 -11.90 4.20
C THR A 32 -22.16 -13.29 3.56
N ARG A 33 -22.44 -14.37 4.32
CA ARG A 33 -22.00 -15.76 4.03
C ARG A 33 -22.37 -16.31 2.64
N SER A 34 -23.34 -15.75 1.94
CA SER A 34 -23.75 -16.18 0.60
C SER A 34 -24.25 -15.05 -0.30
N GLU A 35 -24.25 -13.80 0.15
CA GLU A 35 -24.88 -12.70 -0.59
C GLU A 35 -24.11 -12.32 -1.85
N TRP A 36 -22.78 -12.39 -1.82
CA TRP A 36 -21.94 -12.14 -2.98
C TRP A 36 -22.19 -13.11 -4.14
N ARG A 37 -22.73 -14.31 -3.86
CA ARG A 37 -22.99 -15.32 -4.91
C ARG A 37 -24.23 -15.05 -5.74
N ARG A 38 -25.14 -14.23 -5.21
CA ARG A 38 -26.51 -14.09 -5.74
C ARG A 38 -26.85 -12.66 -6.14
N LYS A 39 -26.02 -11.70 -5.76
CA LYS A 39 -26.25 -10.29 -6.07
C LYS A 39 -25.47 -9.92 -7.32
N ASP A 40 -26.09 -9.10 -8.16
CA ASP A 40 -25.40 -8.42 -9.24
C ASP A 40 -24.30 -7.56 -8.64
N HIS A 41 -23.08 -7.73 -9.15
CA HIS A 41 -21.98 -6.86 -8.75
C HIS A 41 -21.98 -5.67 -9.70
N ALA A 42 -22.06 -4.46 -9.16
CA ALA A 42 -21.91 -3.24 -9.94
C ALA A 42 -20.45 -3.01 -10.35
N ALA A 43 -20.27 -2.08 -11.29
CA ALA A 43 -18.98 -1.70 -11.79
C ALA A 43 -18.25 -0.72 -10.86
N TRP A 44 -16.94 -0.93 -10.66
CA TRP A 44 -16.08 0.01 -9.94
C TRP A 44 -14.78 0.21 -10.74
N ASN A 45 -14.74 1.31 -11.49
CA ASN A 45 -13.78 1.57 -12.55
C ASN A 45 -12.95 2.84 -12.30
N GLY A 46 -13.17 3.53 -11.17
CA GLY A 46 -12.46 4.74 -10.78
C GLY A 46 -11.76 4.60 -9.43
N THR A 47 -11.03 5.65 -9.04
CA THR A 47 -10.27 5.76 -7.79
C THR A 47 -11.03 6.46 -6.66
N ALA A 48 -12.34 6.63 -6.82
CA ALA A 48 -13.23 7.23 -5.84
C ALA A 48 -14.16 6.17 -5.22
N PHE A 49 -14.82 6.55 -4.13
CA PHE A 49 -15.91 5.75 -3.56
C PHE A 49 -16.99 5.44 -4.61
N PRO A 50 -17.60 4.25 -4.56
CA PRO A 50 -18.68 3.92 -5.46
C PRO A 50 -19.92 4.77 -5.10
N PRO A 51 -20.85 4.97 -6.04
CA PRO A 51 -22.00 5.87 -5.85
C PRO A 51 -23.01 5.40 -4.80
N GLY A 52 -22.88 4.16 -4.29
CA GLY A 52 -23.73 3.66 -3.22
C GLY A 52 -23.35 2.28 -2.73
N ASP A 53 -24.02 1.88 -1.65
CA ASP A 53 -23.92 0.58 -1.00
C ASP A 53 -24.21 -0.57 -1.98
N GLY A 54 -23.44 -1.64 -1.86
CA GLY A 54 -23.65 -2.83 -2.67
C GLY A 54 -22.39 -3.66 -2.92
N TRP A 55 -22.60 -4.72 -3.67
CA TRP A 55 -21.49 -5.51 -4.20
C TRP A 55 -20.97 -4.87 -5.47
N HIS A 56 -19.65 -4.77 -5.55
CA HIS A 56 -18.91 -4.18 -6.65
C HIS A 56 -17.84 -5.15 -7.11
N LEU A 57 -17.42 -5.00 -8.37
CA LEU A 57 -16.41 -5.87 -8.98
C LEU A 57 -15.25 -5.10 -9.62
N PRO A 58 -14.38 -4.50 -8.80
CA PRO A 58 -13.14 -3.93 -9.30
C PRO A 58 -12.21 -5.02 -9.84
N THR A 59 -11.53 -4.68 -10.94
CA THR A 59 -10.44 -5.46 -11.51
C THR A 59 -9.13 -4.83 -11.11
N THR A 60 -8.20 -5.65 -10.62
CA THR A 60 -6.84 -5.25 -10.26
C THR A 60 -5.83 -6.22 -10.89
N THR A 61 -4.58 -6.15 -10.48
CA THR A 61 -3.51 -7.03 -10.97
C THR A 61 -2.76 -7.67 -9.81
N TRP A 62 -2.17 -8.85 -10.04
CA TRP A 62 -1.34 -9.51 -9.03
C TRP A 62 -0.20 -8.61 -8.54
N ARG A 63 0.46 -7.89 -9.46
CA ARG A 63 1.51 -6.92 -9.09
C ARG A 63 1.03 -5.84 -8.10
N ASN A 64 -0.22 -5.36 -8.20
CA ASN A 64 -0.73 -4.33 -7.30
C ASN A 64 -1.01 -4.89 -5.91
N ILE A 65 -1.44 -6.16 -5.82
CA ILE A 65 -1.56 -6.87 -4.55
C ILE A 65 -0.17 -7.07 -3.91
N LEU A 66 0.83 -7.48 -4.69
CA LEU A 66 2.21 -7.63 -4.20
C LEU A 66 2.80 -6.30 -3.73
N GLN A 67 2.52 -5.20 -4.44
CA GLN A 67 2.94 -3.87 -4.03
C GLN A 67 2.31 -3.46 -2.71
N ALA A 68 1.00 -3.66 -2.57
CA ALA A 68 0.30 -3.37 -1.32
C ALA A 68 0.89 -4.20 -0.16
N ALA A 69 1.22 -5.47 -0.39
CA ALA A 69 1.85 -6.32 0.62
C ALA A 69 3.19 -5.75 1.10
N VAL A 70 3.99 -5.22 0.17
CA VAL A 70 5.32 -4.65 0.45
C VAL A 70 5.24 -3.26 1.09
N GLY A 71 4.25 -2.44 0.69
CA GLY A 71 4.11 -1.04 1.10
C GLY A 71 3.32 -0.79 2.37
N VAL A 72 2.44 -1.72 2.77
CA VAL A 72 1.52 -1.48 3.89
C VAL A 72 2.23 -1.13 5.21
N GLY A 73 1.81 0.00 5.79
CA GLY A 73 2.18 0.47 7.14
C GLY A 73 3.65 0.82 7.33
N ARG A 74 4.40 1.03 6.25
CA ARG A 74 5.84 0.88 6.30
C ARG A 74 6.57 2.08 6.91
N ASP A 75 7.42 1.78 7.88
CA ASP A 75 8.58 2.60 8.24
C ASP A 75 9.85 1.92 7.68
N ILE A 76 10.55 2.60 6.79
CA ILE A 76 11.78 2.09 6.17
C ILE A 76 13.02 2.31 7.03
N SER A 77 12.94 3.18 8.05
CA SER A 77 14.08 3.66 8.83
C SER A 77 14.94 2.52 9.40
N PRO A 78 14.37 1.45 9.99
CA PRO A 78 15.16 0.33 10.52
C PRO A 78 16.02 -0.41 9.49
N TRP A 79 15.71 -0.28 8.20
CA TRP A 79 16.39 -0.99 7.10
C TRP A 79 17.46 -0.16 6.42
N LEU A 80 17.53 1.15 6.70
CA LEU A 80 18.51 2.03 6.10
C LEU A 80 19.93 1.56 6.46
N ASN A 81 20.17 1.12 7.70
CA ASN A 81 21.50 0.61 8.08
C ASN A 81 21.72 -0.88 7.74
N ARG A 82 20.72 -1.58 7.21
CA ARG A 82 20.76 -3.03 6.93
C ARG A 82 20.08 -3.40 5.60
N PRO A 83 20.64 -3.00 4.43
CA PRO A 83 19.99 -3.21 3.13
C PRO A 83 19.66 -4.68 2.81
N HIS A 84 20.45 -5.64 3.30
CA HIS A 84 20.17 -7.07 3.10
C HIS A 84 18.87 -7.56 3.77
N TYR A 85 18.38 -6.86 4.80
CA TYR A 85 17.08 -7.16 5.40
C TYR A 85 15.91 -6.68 4.54
N ALA A 86 16.09 -5.65 3.70
CA ALA A 86 15.06 -5.23 2.75
C ALA A 86 14.62 -6.38 1.83
N MET A 87 15.59 -7.12 1.29
CA MET A 87 15.31 -8.27 0.43
C MET A 87 14.56 -9.39 1.17
N ARG A 88 14.97 -9.70 2.41
CA ARG A 88 14.30 -10.73 3.23
C ARG A 88 12.88 -10.31 3.59
N GLU A 89 12.67 -9.03 3.88
CA GLU A 89 11.37 -8.46 4.23
C GLU A 89 10.40 -8.50 3.05
N ILE A 90 10.86 -8.14 1.83
CA ILE A 90 10.07 -8.30 0.60
C ILE A 90 9.69 -9.78 0.41
N GLY A 91 10.66 -10.69 0.53
CA GLY A 91 10.41 -12.13 0.44
C GLY A 91 9.38 -12.62 1.46
N ALA A 92 9.52 -12.22 2.73
CA ALA A 92 8.63 -12.63 3.82
C ALA A 92 7.17 -12.18 3.64
N ARG A 93 6.93 -11.12 2.87
CA ARG A 93 5.59 -10.60 2.55
C ARG A 93 4.99 -11.26 1.31
N ILE A 94 5.82 -11.52 0.29
CA ILE A 94 5.37 -12.06 -0.99
C ILE A 94 5.21 -13.60 -0.95
N VAL A 95 6.16 -14.30 -0.33
CA VAL A 95 6.17 -15.78 -0.31
C VAL A 95 4.86 -16.37 0.23
N PRO A 96 4.29 -15.89 1.37
CA PRO A 96 3.03 -16.44 1.86
C PRO A 96 1.85 -16.25 0.90
N LEU A 97 1.80 -15.15 0.15
CA LEU A 97 0.74 -14.91 -0.83
C LEU A 97 0.83 -15.93 -1.98
N ASN A 98 2.02 -16.14 -2.53
CA ASN A 98 2.26 -17.14 -3.58
C ASN A 98 2.07 -18.57 -3.07
N ALA A 99 2.37 -18.83 -1.79
CA ALA A 99 2.32 -20.17 -1.22
C ALA A 99 0.91 -20.61 -0.82
N TYR A 100 -0.02 -19.68 -0.59
CA TYR A 100 -1.34 -19.98 0.00
C TYR A 100 -2.53 -19.54 -0.85
N LEU A 101 -2.32 -18.70 -1.86
CA LEU A 101 -3.38 -18.29 -2.78
C LEU A 101 -3.23 -19.02 -4.12
N ASP A 102 -4.36 -19.30 -4.74
CA ASP A 102 -4.46 -19.83 -6.10
C ASP A 102 -5.37 -18.95 -6.96
N LEU A 103 -5.28 -19.13 -8.27
CA LEU A 103 -6.13 -18.47 -9.25
C LEU A 103 -7.05 -19.47 -9.93
N HIS A 104 -8.31 -19.10 -10.11
CA HIS A 104 -9.24 -19.88 -10.93
C HIS A 104 -10.08 -18.97 -11.82
N ASP A 105 -10.71 -19.60 -12.82
CA ASP A 105 -11.67 -18.92 -13.69
C ASP A 105 -12.98 -18.64 -12.96
N GLY A 106 -13.38 -17.37 -12.99
CA GLY A 106 -14.64 -16.86 -12.46
C GLY A 106 -15.50 -16.21 -13.55
N PRO A 107 -16.77 -15.89 -13.22
CA PRO A 107 -17.65 -15.24 -14.17
C PRO A 107 -17.17 -13.82 -14.51
N ARG A 108 -17.15 -13.50 -15.81
CA ARG A 108 -16.98 -12.13 -16.31
C ARG A 108 -18.33 -11.43 -16.29
N LEU A 109 -18.57 -10.61 -15.27
CA LEU A 109 -19.84 -9.90 -15.12
C LEU A 109 -19.88 -8.62 -15.96
N HIS A 110 -18.73 -7.99 -16.17
CA HIS A 110 -18.57 -6.79 -16.98
C HIS A 110 -17.50 -6.98 -18.05
N GLU A 111 -17.56 -6.16 -19.11
CA GLU A 111 -16.62 -6.21 -20.25
C GLU A 111 -15.15 -6.07 -19.82
N TYR A 112 -14.92 -5.33 -18.73
CA TYR A 112 -13.58 -5.06 -18.22
C TYR A 112 -13.07 -6.05 -17.17
N ASN A 113 -13.88 -7.03 -16.76
CA ASN A 113 -13.45 -8.05 -15.81
C ASN A 113 -12.51 -9.06 -16.47
N ALA A 114 -11.47 -9.45 -15.74
CA ALA A 114 -10.47 -10.41 -16.20
C ALA A 114 -11.05 -11.83 -16.34
N GLY A 115 -12.07 -12.16 -15.54
CA GLY A 115 -12.64 -13.50 -15.42
C GLY A 115 -11.80 -14.42 -14.55
N ARG A 116 -11.01 -13.88 -13.62
CA ARG A 116 -10.15 -14.66 -12.71
C ARG A 116 -10.30 -14.21 -11.27
N ARG A 117 -10.30 -15.15 -10.33
CA ARG A 117 -10.48 -14.92 -8.90
C ARG A 117 -9.35 -15.52 -8.10
N LEU A 118 -9.05 -14.88 -6.97
CA LEU A 118 -8.18 -15.46 -5.96
C LEU A 118 -8.97 -16.38 -5.04
N THR A 119 -8.35 -17.50 -4.67
CA THR A 119 -8.88 -18.45 -3.70
C THR A 119 -7.78 -18.95 -2.76
N ALA A 120 -8.18 -19.59 -1.67
CA ALA A 120 -7.28 -20.36 -0.83
C ALA A 120 -6.86 -21.63 -1.58
N ASN A 121 -5.57 -21.97 -1.54
CA ASN A 121 -5.12 -23.24 -2.09
C ASN A 121 -5.27 -24.39 -1.06
N VAL A 122 -5.04 -25.63 -1.53
CA VAL A 122 -5.17 -26.85 -0.72
C VAL A 122 -4.30 -26.83 0.55
N VAL A 123 -3.13 -26.18 0.49
CA VAL A 123 -2.21 -26.08 1.64
C VAL A 123 -2.85 -25.18 2.71
N LEU A 124 -3.32 -24.00 2.34
CA LEU A 124 -4.00 -23.11 3.29
C LEU A 124 -5.27 -23.74 3.87
N GLU A 125 -6.01 -24.45 3.04
CA GLU A 125 -7.27 -25.08 3.43
C GLU A 125 -7.08 -26.25 4.41
N HIS A 126 -6.10 -27.12 4.16
CA HIS A 126 -5.98 -28.40 4.87
C HIS A 126 -4.65 -28.62 5.57
N GLY A 127 -3.57 -28.01 5.10
CA GLY A 127 -2.21 -28.25 5.58
C GLY A 127 -1.68 -27.20 6.56
N THR A 128 -2.33 -26.04 6.68
CA THR A 128 -1.84 -24.94 7.52
C THR A 128 -2.38 -25.01 8.94
N GLU A 129 -1.45 -25.00 9.91
CA GLU A 129 -1.73 -24.88 11.33
C GLU A 129 -2.45 -23.57 11.69
N ALA A 130 -3.19 -23.56 12.80
CA ALA A 130 -4.02 -22.42 13.20
C ALA A 130 -3.21 -21.12 13.42
N SER A 131 -1.99 -21.22 13.96
CA SER A 131 -1.08 -20.10 14.17
C SER A 131 -0.63 -19.47 12.85
N ALA A 132 -0.16 -20.29 11.91
CA ALA A 132 0.26 -19.87 10.58
C ALA A 132 -0.92 -19.29 9.78
N LEU A 133 -2.11 -19.88 9.88
CA LEU A 133 -3.33 -19.36 9.28
C LEU A 133 -3.68 -17.98 9.85
N GLY A 134 -3.60 -17.81 11.16
CA GLY A 134 -3.83 -16.53 11.83
C GLY A 134 -2.87 -15.44 11.35
N ALA A 135 -1.56 -15.75 11.32
CA ALA A 135 -0.53 -14.84 10.85
C ALA A 135 -0.71 -14.47 9.36
N PHE A 136 -1.00 -15.45 8.50
CA PHE A 136 -1.30 -15.20 7.10
C PHE A 136 -2.55 -14.33 6.93
N SER A 137 -3.62 -14.67 7.64
CA SER A 137 -4.88 -13.94 7.58
C SER A 137 -4.72 -12.48 8.00
N TYR A 138 -3.95 -12.20 9.05
CA TYR A 138 -3.61 -10.84 9.44
C TYR A 138 -2.87 -10.09 8.32
N ARG A 139 -1.79 -10.67 7.78
CA ARG A 139 -1.00 -10.04 6.70
C ARG A 139 -1.81 -9.82 5.43
N LEU A 140 -2.67 -10.77 5.08
CA LEU A 140 -3.58 -10.65 3.94
C LEU A 140 -4.61 -9.54 4.16
N GLY A 141 -5.17 -9.43 5.38
CA GLY A 141 -6.05 -8.33 5.76
C GLY A 141 -5.40 -6.96 5.57
N MET A 142 -4.18 -6.79 6.09
CA MET A 142 -3.38 -5.57 5.93
C MET A 142 -3.10 -5.26 4.45
N THR A 143 -2.66 -6.26 3.69
CA THR A 143 -2.37 -6.15 2.25
C THR A 143 -3.58 -5.66 1.46
N MET A 144 -4.75 -6.26 1.71
CA MET A 144 -5.97 -5.89 0.99
C MET A 144 -6.57 -4.56 1.46
N ALA A 145 -6.34 -4.17 2.72
CA ALA A 145 -6.66 -2.83 3.21
C ALA A 145 -5.84 -1.76 2.49
N GLU A 146 -4.52 -1.95 2.41
CA GLU A 146 -3.61 -1.09 1.66
C GLU A 146 -4.01 -1.00 0.18
N TRP A 147 -4.26 -2.15 -0.46
CA TRP A 147 -4.72 -2.20 -1.84
C TRP A 147 -6.02 -1.42 -2.04
N ALA A 148 -7.05 -1.70 -1.23
CA ALA A 148 -8.35 -1.07 -1.39
C ALA A 148 -8.26 0.45 -1.16
N CYS A 149 -7.62 0.88 -0.07
CA CYS A 149 -7.50 2.29 0.26
C CYS A 149 -6.68 3.06 -0.77
N ARG A 150 -5.52 2.52 -1.19
CA ARG A 150 -4.63 3.25 -2.11
C ARG A 150 -5.03 3.11 -3.57
N SER A 151 -5.30 1.90 -4.02
CA SER A 151 -5.52 1.61 -5.44
C SER A 151 -6.96 1.86 -5.88
N LEU A 152 -7.96 1.64 -5.01
CA LEU A 152 -9.38 1.85 -5.36
C LEU A 152 -9.94 3.18 -4.86
N MET A 153 -9.39 3.71 -3.76
CA MET A 153 -9.99 4.84 -3.06
C MET A 153 -9.02 6.02 -2.88
N GLY A 154 -7.91 6.09 -3.64
CA GLY A 154 -7.10 7.31 -3.76
C GLY A 154 -6.24 7.70 -2.55
N LEU A 155 -6.07 6.81 -1.57
CA LEU A 155 -5.20 7.07 -0.42
C LEU A 155 -3.71 7.09 -0.83
N GLY A 156 -2.94 7.99 -0.20
CA GLY A 156 -1.49 7.97 -0.27
C GLY A 156 -0.86 6.86 0.56
N GLU A 157 0.39 7.07 0.97
CA GLU A 157 1.10 6.09 1.81
C GLU A 157 0.42 5.89 3.17
N THR A 158 0.57 4.67 3.71
CA THR A 158 0.05 4.30 5.01
C THR A 158 1.17 4.00 5.99
N TRP A 159 0.92 4.33 7.26
CA TRP A 159 1.81 4.08 8.38
C TRP A 159 1.07 3.28 9.45
N HIS A 160 1.79 2.39 10.13
CA HIS A 160 1.26 1.76 11.35
C HIS A 160 0.99 2.82 12.42
N ILE A 161 -0.21 2.82 12.99
CA ILE A 161 -0.56 3.79 14.04
C ILE A 161 0.36 3.68 15.25
N GLU A 162 0.91 2.48 15.50
CA GLU A 162 1.82 2.20 16.60
C GLU A 162 3.15 2.93 16.45
N ASN A 163 3.56 3.22 15.21
CA ASN A 163 4.82 3.93 14.94
C ASN A 163 4.64 5.45 15.07
N SER A 164 3.50 5.97 14.63
CA SER A 164 3.18 7.39 14.69
C SER A 164 1.70 7.63 14.48
N TRP A 165 1.20 8.74 15.02
CA TRP A 165 -0.10 9.30 14.67
C TRP A 165 0.06 10.42 13.65
N PRO A 166 -1.02 10.77 12.92
CA PRO A 166 -1.04 11.96 12.07
C PRO A 166 -0.44 13.19 12.74
N MET A 167 0.41 13.91 12.01
CA MET A 167 1.05 15.16 12.49
C MET A 167 1.88 15.02 13.78
N GLY A 168 2.32 13.81 14.15
CA GLY A 168 3.07 13.59 15.38
C GLY A 168 2.23 13.75 16.64
N ILE A 169 0.91 13.58 16.54
CA ILE A 169 0.03 13.54 17.71
C ILE A 169 0.50 12.46 18.68
N TYR A 170 0.48 12.78 19.96
CA TYR A 170 0.79 11.82 21.00
C TYR A 170 -0.51 11.18 21.47
N ASP A 171 -0.59 9.84 21.41
CA ASP A 171 -1.67 9.13 22.09
C ASP A 171 -1.37 9.16 23.60
N PRO A 172 -2.21 9.82 24.42
CA PRO A 172 -2.00 9.90 25.87
C PRO A 172 -1.97 8.53 26.55
N ALA A 173 -2.44 7.47 25.88
CA ALA A 173 -2.40 6.10 26.36
C ALA A 173 -1.23 5.29 25.75
N ALA A 174 -0.35 5.88 24.94
CA ALA A 174 0.93 5.29 24.52
C ALA A 174 1.81 4.97 25.74
N GLY A 175 2.48 3.82 25.74
CA GLY A 175 3.32 3.35 26.85
C GLY A 175 2.56 2.87 28.10
N THR A 176 1.31 3.28 28.30
CA THR A 176 0.54 2.86 29.49
C THR A 176 0.08 1.40 29.34
N LYS A 177 0.51 0.53 30.29
CA LYS A 177 -0.09 -0.81 30.39
C LYS A 177 -1.59 -0.61 30.63
N PRO A 178 -2.46 -1.18 29.79
CA PRO A 178 -3.88 -1.09 30.01
C PRO A 178 -4.21 -1.64 31.40
N THR A 179 -5.08 -0.96 32.14
CA THR A 179 -5.64 -1.49 33.38
C THR A 179 -6.15 -2.90 33.10
N LYS A 180 -5.90 -3.88 33.99
CA LYS A 180 -6.26 -5.28 33.76
C LYS A 180 -7.71 -5.42 33.28
N GLY A 181 -7.89 -5.77 32.00
CA GLY A 181 -9.22 -5.93 31.37
C GLY A 181 -9.66 -4.78 30.44
N GLN A 182 -8.98 -3.63 30.44
CA GLN A 182 -9.12 -2.60 29.40
C GLN A 182 -8.15 -2.93 28.25
N LYS A 183 -8.60 -2.80 27.01
CA LYS A 183 -7.71 -2.73 25.84
C LYS A 183 -7.84 -1.31 25.31
N ASN A 184 -6.72 -0.65 25.01
CA ASN A 184 -6.76 0.62 24.28
C ASN A 184 -6.99 0.27 22.80
N PRO A 185 -8.21 0.43 22.26
CA PRO A 185 -8.53 0.01 20.92
C PRO A 185 -7.83 0.98 19.97
N ARG A 186 -6.80 0.50 19.26
CA ARG A 186 -6.10 1.28 18.25
C ARG A 186 -6.40 0.73 16.86
N PRO A 187 -6.61 1.60 15.85
CA PRO A 187 -6.70 1.17 14.47
C PRO A 187 -5.35 0.60 14.00
N ASP A 188 -5.30 -0.23 12.96
CA ASP A 188 -4.02 -0.75 12.47
C ASP A 188 -3.13 0.30 11.78
N LEU A 189 -3.75 1.18 10.97
CA LEU A 189 -3.06 2.05 10.02
C LEU A 189 -3.63 3.47 10.00
N TRP A 190 -2.85 4.42 9.49
CA TRP A 190 -3.35 5.70 9.01
C TRP A 190 -2.66 6.14 7.72
N GLY A 191 -3.25 7.07 6.98
CA GLY A 191 -2.65 7.69 5.80
C GLY A 191 -3.32 9.02 5.44
N ARG A 192 -2.84 9.71 4.40
CA ARG A 192 -3.45 10.95 3.89
C ARG A 192 -4.00 10.74 2.48
N HIS A 193 -5.24 11.15 2.25
CA HIS A 193 -5.91 11.01 0.97
C HIS A 193 -5.53 12.17 0.04
N HIS A 194 -5.11 11.86 -1.19
CA HIS A 194 -4.50 12.85 -2.09
C HIS A 194 -5.45 13.98 -2.47
N SER A 195 -6.67 13.65 -2.92
CA SER A 195 -7.63 14.66 -3.40
C SER A 195 -8.52 15.25 -2.31
N GLU A 196 -8.72 14.54 -1.20
CA GLU A 196 -9.49 15.07 -0.05
C GLU A 196 -8.59 15.92 0.86
N GLY A 197 -7.28 15.73 0.82
CA GLY A 197 -6.33 16.33 1.76
C GLY A 197 -6.48 15.86 3.22
N ARG A 198 -7.37 14.90 3.48
CA ARG A 198 -7.79 14.41 4.82
C ARG A 198 -6.99 13.20 5.28
N HIS A 199 -6.92 13.02 6.60
CA HIS A 199 -6.35 11.83 7.22
C HIS A 199 -7.38 10.71 7.29
N TRP A 200 -6.95 9.48 7.03
CA TRP A 200 -7.78 8.29 7.14
C TRP A 200 -7.18 7.38 8.21
N LEU A 201 -8.00 6.94 9.17
CA LEU A 201 -7.70 5.83 10.07
C LEU A 201 -8.28 4.55 9.47
N ILE A 202 -7.50 3.47 9.48
CA ILE A 202 -7.85 2.24 8.78
C ILE A 202 -7.66 1.07 9.73
N GLU A 203 -8.67 0.23 9.82
CA GLU A 203 -8.60 -1.04 10.53
C GLU A 203 -8.73 -2.18 9.53
N ALA A 204 -7.82 -3.16 9.63
CA ALA A 204 -7.73 -4.29 8.73
C ALA A 204 -8.08 -5.60 9.44
N LYS A 205 -9.14 -6.28 9.00
CA LYS A 205 -9.45 -7.65 9.44
C LYS A 205 -9.23 -8.62 8.31
N GLY A 206 -8.61 -9.78 8.57
CA GLY A 206 -8.41 -10.80 7.56
C GLY A 206 -8.70 -12.23 8.06
N GLY A 207 -9.24 -13.09 7.21
CA GLY A 207 -9.56 -14.49 7.52
C GLY A 207 -11.06 -14.73 7.71
N ASP A 208 -11.48 -15.42 8.78
CA ASP A 208 -12.92 -15.57 9.07
C ASP A 208 -13.49 -14.26 9.62
N ILE A 209 -14.40 -13.67 8.84
CA ILE A 209 -15.03 -12.39 9.15
C ILE A 209 -16.39 -12.66 9.79
N THR A 210 -16.40 -12.68 11.13
CA THR A 210 -17.63 -12.79 11.93
C THR A 210 -18.16 -11.41 12.32
N PRO A 211 -19.47 -11.27 12.64
CA PRO A 211 -20.01 -10.00 13.12
C PRO A 211 -19.27 -9.43 14.34
N GLY A 212 -18.89 -10.30 15.30
CA GLY A 212 -18.12 -9.87 16.48
C GLY A 212 -16.74 -9.30 16.12
N ARG A 213 -16.08 -9.88 15.11
CA ARG A 213 -14.78 -9.38 14.63
C ARG A 213 -14.89 -8.04 13.91
N LEU A 214 -15.97 -7.84 13.15
CA LEU A 214 -16.27 -6.56 12.51
C LEU A 214 -16.58 -5.48 13.55
N ASN A 215 -17.38 -5.79 14.56
CA ASN A 215 -17.69 -4.86 15.65
C ASN A 215 -16.42 -4.48 16.42
N HIS A 216 -15.56 -5.45 16.72
CA HIS A 216 -14.29 -5.17 17.39
C HIS A 216 -13.37 -4.26 16.57
N GLY A 217 -13.27 -4.50 15.25
CA GLY A 217 -12.52 -3.58 14.38
C GLY A 217 -13.14 -2.19 14.31
N TRP A 218 -14.46 -2.09 14.37
CA TRP A 218 -15.15 -0.81 14.45
C TRP A 218 -14.85 -0.07 15.76
N GLU A 219 -14.84 -0.77 16.88
CA GLU A 219 -14.46 -0.21 18.19
C GLU A 219 -13.02 0.31 18.20
N GLN A 220 -12.09 -0.36 17.51
CA GLN A 220 -10.71 0.11 17.33
C GLN A 220 -10.62 1.44 16.57
N LEU A 221 -11.39 1.58 15.49
CA LEU A 221 -11.48 2.84 14.76
C LEU A 221 -12.05 3.97 15.62
N LEU A 222 -13.15 3.69 16.34
CA LEU A 222 -13.75 4.67 17.25
C LEU A 222 -12.80 5.07 18.38
N GLY A 223 -11.98 4.14 18.88
CA GLY A 223 -10.89 4.44 19.81
C GLY A 223 -9.83 5.36 19.21
N GLY A 224 -9.52 5.20 17.93
CA GLY A 224 -8.65 6.15 17.22
C GLY A 224 -9.24 7.55 17.08
N CYS A 225 -10.55 7.65 16.87
CA CYS A 225 -11.24 8.95 16.81
C CYS A 225 -11.11 9.74 18.12
N THR A 226 -11.12 9.07 19.29
CA THR A 226 -10.99 9.78 20.58
C THR A 226 -9.60 10.39 20.77
N VAL A 227 -8.57 9.87 20.08
CA VAL A 227 -7.24 10.47 20.04
C VAL A 227 -7.20 11.66 19.09
N LEU A 228 -7.86 11.60 17.93
CA LEU A 228 -7.79 12.68 16.93
C LEU A 228 -8.75 13.86 17.20
N HIS A 229 -9.93 13.62 17.78
CA HIS A 229 -10.94 14.67 18.02
C HIS A 229 -10.44 15.84 18.90
N PRO A 230 -9.70 15.62 20.01
CA PRO A 230 -9.16 16.72 20.81
C PRO A 230 -8.27 17.68 20.03
N HIS A 231 -7.67 17.22 18.93
CA HIS A 231 -6.83 18.03 18.05
C HIS A 231 -7.61 18.67 16.89
N GLY A 232 -8.94 18.52 16.86
CA GLY A 232 -9.81 19.10 15.82
C GLY A 232 -9.55 18.56 14.42
N LEU A 233 -8.95 17.36 14.29
CA LEU A 233 -8.61 16.81 12.99
C LEU A 233 -9.82 16.25 12.25
N ASP A 234 -10.06 16.79 11.05
CA ASP A 234 -10.99 16.23 10.07
C ASP A 234 -10.42 14.95 9.48
N HIS A 235 -11.14 13.84 9.66
CA HIS A 235 -10.64 12.52 9.27
C HIS A 235 -11.75 11.55 8.87
N ARG A 236 -11.37 10.48 8.19
CA ARG A 236 -12.24 9.36 7.85
C ARG A 236 -11.78 8.13 8.60
N ILE A 237 -12.72 7.28 9.00
CA ILE A 237 -12.40 5.92 9.45
C ILE A 237 -12.84 4.91 8.40
N VAL A 238 -12.02 3.89 8.17
CA VAL A 238 -12.29 2.86 7.16
C VAL A 238 -12.01 1.48 7.75
N LEU A 239 -13.06 0.68 7.94
CA LEU A 239 -12.93 -0.73 8.27
C LEU A 239 -12.83 -1.52 6.96
N CYS A 240 -11.68 -2.13 6.72
CA CYS A 240 -11.46 -3.02 5.60
C CYS A 240 -11.34 -4.47 6.10
N SER A 241 -12.20 -5.36 5.60
CA SER A 241 -12.26 -6.75 6.05
C SER A 241 -12.15 -7.72 4.89
N THR A 242 -11.06 -8.48 4.88
CA THR A 242 -10.76 -9.48 3.87
C THR A 242 -11.21 -10.85 4.33
N ALA A 243 -12.13 -11.44 3.60
CA ALA A 243 -12.61 -12.78 3.86
C ALA A 243 -11.96 -13.77 2.89
N LEU A 244 -11.38 -14.81 3.48
CA LEU A 244 -10.87 -15.97 2.78
C LEU A 244 -11.28 -17.18 3.63
N LYS A 245 -12.32 -17.90 3.20
CA LYS A 245 -13.06 -18.80 4.08
C LYS A 245 -12.85 -20.28 3.76
N ARG A 246 -12.67 -21.10 4.79
CA ARG A 246 -12.78 -22.57 4.72
C ARG A 246 -14.25 -23.01 4.58
N GLY A 247 -14.54 -23.86 3.59
CA GLY A 247 -15.71 -24.74 3.58
C GLY A 247 -17.08 -24.07 3.43
N VAL A 248 -17.15 -22.85 2.89
CA VAL A 248 -18.44 -22.27 2.47
C VAL A 248 -18.30 -21.88 1.01
N GLY A 249 -18.74 -22.78 0.13
CA GLY A 249 -19.02 -22.56 -1.30
C GLY A 249 -18.21 -23.39 -2.27
N PRO A 250 -18.68 -23.55 -3.52
CA PRO A 250 -17.80 -24.04 -4.56
C PRO A 250 -16.72 -22.97 -4.80
N ARG A 251 -15.47 -23.32 -4.46
CA ARG A 251 -14.19 -22.64 -4.75
C ARG A 251 -13.64 -21.53 -3.84
N ASN A 252 -14.21 -21.22 -2.67
CA ASN A 252 -13.56 -20.42 -1.59
C ASN A 252 -12.93 -19.05 -1.97
N ASP A 253 -13.54 -18.31 -2.90
CA ASP A 253 -13.05 -17.01 -3.39
C ASP A 253 -12.79 -15.97 -2.28
N LEU A 254 -11.70 -15.21 -2.45
CA LEU A 254 -11.36 -14.04 -1.65
C LEU A 254 -12.33 -12.89 -1.96
N PHE A 255 -12.83 -12.20 -0.93
CA PHE A 255 -13.57 -10.95 -1.08
C PHE A 255 -13.25 -9.93 0.01
N VAL A 256 -13.57 -8.67 -0.22
CA VAL A 256 -13.33 -7.56 0.71
C VAL A 256 -14.65 -6.90 1.11
N ILE A 257 -14.77 -6.46 2.36
CA ILE A 257 -15.85 -5.62 2.86
C ILE A 257 -15.23 -4.29 3.28
N ILE A 258 -15.78 -3.18 2.78
CA ILE A 258 -15.36 -1.82 3.12
C ILE A 258 -16.52 -1.11 3.79
N ARG A 259 -16.25 -0.54 4.96
CA ARG A 259 -17.16 0.37 5.66
C ARG A 259 -16.42 1.66 6.01
N PRO A 260 -16.71 2.78 5.33
CA PRO A 260 -16.19 4.08 5.70
C PRO A 260 -17.16 4.85 6.61
N GLU A 261 -16.64 5.79 7.40
CA GLU A 261 -17.42 6.84 8.05
C GLU A 261 -16.59 8.12 8.13
N HIS A 262 -17.21 9.27 7.86
CA HIS A 262 -16.54 10.57 7.91
C HIS A 262 -16.78 11.22 9.27
N HIS A 263 -15.69 11.68 9.90
CA HIS A 263 -15.70 12.36 11.19
C HIS A 263 -15.22 13.81 10.98
N PRO A 264 -16.14 14.79 10.92
CA PRO A 264 -15.76 16.18 10.81
C PRO A 264 -14.98 16.59 12.06
N GLY A 265 -13.83 17.25 11.87
CA GLY A 265 -13.03 17.78 12.96
C GLY A 265 -13.76 18.95 13.63
N THR A 266 -14.56 18.67 14.66
CA THR A 266 -15.20 19.72 15.46
C THR A 266 -14.40 19.97 16.72
N GLN A 267 -13.90 21.21 16.88
CA GLN A 267 -13.69 21.73 18.23
C GLN A 267 -15.08 21.93 18.85
N SER A 268 -15.33 21.25 19.96
CA SER A 268 -16.57 21.25 20.77
C SER A 268 -17.66 20.27 20.32
N GLY A 269 -18.08 19.46 21.28
CA GLY A 269 -18.82 18.22 21.09
C GLY A 269 -20.26 18.36 20.62
N SER A 270 -20.64 17.46 19.71
CA SER A 270 -21.94 16.79 19.66
C SER A 270 -21.87 15.72 18.57
N LEU A 271 -21.92 14.45 18.97
CA LEU A 271 -22.03 13.31 18.06
C LEU A 271 -23.46 13.25 17.50
N THR A 272 -23.75 14.06 16.49
CA THR A 272 -24.94 13.88 15.66
C THR A 272 -24.52 13.85 14.20
N SER A 273 -24.60 12.64 13.63
CA SER A 273 -24.32 12.34 12.24
C SER A 273 -25.21 13.16 11.32
N THR A 274 -24.59 13.96 10.47
CA THR A 274 -25.27 14.51 9.29
C THR A 274 -24.55 13.96 8.07
N SER A 275 -25.25 13.13 7.32
CA SER A 275 -24.83 12.61 6.02
C SER A 275 -24.70 13.77 5.04
N GLY A 276 -23.50 14.35 4.95
CA GLY A 276 -23.17 15.37 3.96
C GLY A 276 -22.88 14.70 2.62
N LYS A 277 -23.71 14.98 1.61
CA LYS A 277 -23.40 14.69 0.20
C LYS A 277 -22.05 15.34 -0.13
N GLY A 278 -21.05 14.50 -0.41
CA GLY A 278 -19.74 14.94 -0.85
C GLY A 278 -19.85 15.86 -2.07
N SER A 279 -19.17 16.99 -2.01
CA SER A 279 -18.92 17.86 -3.16
C SER A 279 -18.33 17.04 -4.30
N SER A 280 -18.76 17.36 -5.52
CA SER A 280 -18.31 16.73 -6.77
C SER A 280 -16.78 16.56 -6.79
N PRO A 281 -16.24 15.44 -7.31
CA PRO A 281 -14.80 15.25 -7.37
C PRO A 281 -14.20 16.37 -8.23
N ALA A 282 -13.20 17.08 -7.69
CA ALA A 282 -12.22 17.74 -8.55
C ALA A 282 -11.61 16.67 -9.47
N GLU A 283 -11.31 17.03 -10.73
CA GLU A 283 -10.66 16.10 -11.66
C GLU A 283 -9.44 15.46 -10.97
N VAL A 284 -9.35 14.14 -11.08
CA VAL A 284 -8.29 13.34 -10.44
C VAL A 284 -6.96 13.76 -11.08
N GLN A 285 -6.24 14.66 -10.44
CA GLN A 285 -4.85 14.96 -10.80
C GLN A 285 -4.04 13.67 -10.67
N SER A 286 -3.29 13.34 -11.72
CA SER A 286 -2.39 12.19 -11.68
C SER A 286 -1.22 12.47 -10.72
N ALA A 287 -0.63 11.41 -10.15
CA ALA A 287 0.55 11.53 -9.30
C ALA A 287 1.74 12.20 -10.02
N GLU A 288 1.81 12.08 -11.35
CA GLU A 288 2.83 12.76 -12.17
C GLU A 288 2.56 14.26 -12.33
N GLU A 289 1.30 14.66 -12.53
CA GLU A 289 0.93 16.09 -12.55
C GLU A 289 1.17 16.76 -11.19
N ALA A 290 0.90 16.03 -10.10
CA ALA A 290 1.24 16.50 -8.76
C ALA A 290 2.76 16.64 -8.53
N LEU A 291 3.59 15.82 -9.18
CA LEU A 291 5.06 15.93 -9.14
C LEU A 291 5.58 17.10 -9.98
N ASP A 292 4.96 17.37 -11.14
CA ASP A 292 5.34 18.47 -12.02
C ASP A 292 4.94 19.84 -11.46
N GLU A 293 3.85 19.91 -10.67
CA GLU A 293 3.38 21.12 -9.99
C GLU A 293 4.10 21.38 -8.65
N ASP A 294 4.85 20.41 -8.12
CA ASP A 294 5.53 20.54 -6.84
C ASP A 294 6.84 21.33 -6.94
N GLY A 295 6.73 22.65 -6.80
CA GLY A 295 7.87 23.57 -6.73
C GLY A 295 8.76 23.39 -5.48
N THR A 296 8.37 22.57 -4.49
CA THR A 296 9.13 22.34 -3.25
C THR A 296 9.95 21.05 -3.26
N GLY A 297 9.65 20.11 -4.17
CA GLY A 297 10.26 18.78 -4.23
C GLY A 297 9.85 17.85 -3.08
N SER A 298 8.88 18.22 -2.24
CA SER A 298 8.37 17.40 -1.13
C SER A 298 7.65 16.14 -1.61
N THR A 299 6.83 16.26 -2.66
CA THR A 299 6.14 15.15 -3.32
C THR A 299 7.14 14.21 -3.98
N LEU A 300 8.19 14.76 -4.62
CA LEU A 300 9.26 13.95 -5.20
C LEU A 300 10.04 13.18 -4.12
N LEU A 301 10.32 13.82 -2.99
CA LEU A 301 10.97 13.18 -1.84
C LEU A 301 10.08 12.10 -1.23
N ASP A 302 8.77 12.32 -1.11
CA ASP A 302 7.81 11.32 -0.61
C ASP A 302 7.72 10.12 -1.55
N VAL A 303 7.70 10.36 -2.87
CA VAL A 303 7.82 9.29 -3.86
C VAL A 303 9.15 8.57 -3.71
N ALA A 304 10.29 9.27 -3.61
CA ALA A 304 11.61 8.65 -3.43
C ALA A 304 11.66 7.78 -2.16
N ARG A 305 11.11 8.26 -1.04
CA ARG A 305 10.97 7.51 0.23
C ARG A 305 10.13 6.26 0.05
N SER A 306 8.98 6.35 -0.62
CA SER A 306 8.14 5.18 -0.91
C SER A 306 8.85 4.12 -1.77
N GLN A 307 9.87 4.52 -2.55
CA GLN A 307 10.66 3.64 -3.41
C GLN A 307 11.96 3.14 -2.77
N MET A 308 12.33 3.64 -1.58
CA MET A 308 13.61 3.32 -0.93
C MET A 308 13.78 1.83 -0.65
N LEU A 309 12.71 1.10 -0.36
CA LEU A 309 12.83 -0.33 -0.13
C LEU A 309 13.29 -1.07 -1.39
N THR A 310 12.73 -0.71 -2.54
CA THR A 310 13.12 -1.28 -3.83
C THR A 310 14.59 -0.97 -4.11
N TYR A 311 15.03 0.26 -3.83
CA TYR A 311 16.44 0.64 -3.92
C TYR A 311 17.33 -0.22 -3.00
N LEU A 312 17.00 -0.33 -1.71
CA LEU A 312 17.78 -1.11 -0.75
C LEU A 312 17.88 -2.60 -1.14
N ALA A 313 16.79 -3.16 -1.67
CA ALA A 313 16.77 -4.54 -2.15
C ALA A 313 17.66 -4.72 -3.40
N LEU A 314 17.60 -3.80 -4.37
CA LEU A 314 18.47 -3.82 -5.55
C LEU A 314 19.94 -3.62 -5.18
N SER A 315 20.25 -2.69 -4.28
CA SER A 315 21.61 -2.46 -3.77
C SER A 315 22.14 -3.69 -3.03
N ALA A 316 21.32 -4.36 -2.21
CA ALA A 316 21.72 -5.60 -1.56
C ALA A 316 21.99 -6.74 -2.54
N LEU A 317 21.27 -6.79 -3.68
CA LEU A 317 21.53 -7.78 -4.73
C LEU A 317 22.89 -7.56 -5.41
N GLU A 318 23.29 -6.30 -5.60
CA GLU A 318 24.57 -5.91 -6.19
C GLU A 318 25.75 -6.57 -5.46
N GLY A 319 25.73 -6.51 -4.12
CA GLY A 319 26.76 -7.10 -3.27
C GLY A 319 26.60 -8.60 -2.97
N SER A 320 25.61 -9.29 -3.55
CA SER A 320 25.31 -10.69 -3.24
C SER A 320 25.94 -11.68 -4.22
N ALA A 321 26.32 -12.87 -3.74
CA ALA A 321 26.76 -13.98 -4.60
C ALA A 321 25.69 -14.49 -5.58
N PHE A 322 24.43 -14.09 -5.37
CA PHE A 322 23.30 -14.38 -6.25
C PHE A 322 22.95 -13.20 -7.16
N SER A 323 23.87 -12.23 -7.34
CA SER A 323 23.64 -11.04 -8.15
C SER A 323 23.17 -11.43 -9.56
N ARG A 324 21.91 -11.10 -9.84
CA ARG A 324 21.26 -11.19 -11.15
C ARG A 324 20.82 -9.81 -11.61
N LEU A 325 21.52 -8.77 -11.16
CA LEU A 325 21.23 -7.42 -11.60
C LEU A 325 21.49 -7.30 -13.11
N ARG A 326 20.52 -6.75 -13.82
CA ARG A 326 20.58 -6.59 -15.26
C ARG A 326 20.07 -5.20 -15.64
N LEU A 327 20.76 -4.60 -16.59
CA LEU A 327 20.25 -3.43 -17.28
C LEU A 327 19.26 -3.88 -18.34
N VAL A 328 18.06 -3.32 -18.27
CA VAL A 328 16.97 -3.58 -19.21
C VAL A 328 16.57 -2.25 -19.87
N PRO A 329 16.66 -2.13 -21.20
CA PRO A 329 16.19 -0.94 -21.89
C PRO A 329 14.66 -0.93 -21.98
N VAL A 330 14.04 0.22 -21.68
CA VAL A 330 12.59 0.43 -21.64
C VAL A 330 12.24 1.70 -22.42
N ALA A 331 11.12 1.72 -23.14
CA ALA A 331 10.64 2.93 -23.84
C ALA A 331 10.50 4.13 -22.90
N ARG A 332 11.02 5.30 -23.31
CA ARG A 332 10.73 6.60 -22.68
C ARG A 332 9.28 7.00 -22.85
N ASP A 333 8.79 6.82 -24.08
CA ASP A 333 7.42 7.15 -24.45
C ASP A 333 6.61 5.85 -24.42
N ARG A 334 5.98 5.58 -23.27
CA ARG A 334 4.99 4.52 -23.10
C ARG A 334 3.69 5.05 -23.71
N GLY A 335 3.40 4.63 -24.94
CA GLY A 335 2.20 5.06 -25.64
C GLY A 335 0.93 4.87 -24.80
N GLU A 336 0.08 5.90 -24.83
CA GLU A 336 -1.19 6.04 -24.11
C GLU A 336 -1.11 5.87 -22.58
N ARG A 337 -1.25 6.98 -21.83
CA ARG A 337 -1.50 6.99 -20.38
C ARG A 337 -2.67 6.05 -20.06
N HIS A 338 -2.37 4.84 -19.62
CA HIS A 338 -3.39 3.91 -19.15
C HIS A 338 -3.76 4.31 -17.72
N PRO A 339 -5.06 4.33 -17.37
CA PRO A 339 -5.50 4.64 -16.02
C PRO A 339 -4.85 3.64 -15.09
N THR A 340 -4.03 4.14 -14.17
CA THR A 340 -3.25 3.36 -13.22
C THR A 340 -4.18 2.49 -12.39
N ALA A 341 -4.14 1.16 -12.57
CA ALA A 341 -4.73 0.21 -11.63
C ALA A 341 -4.00 0.19 -10.27
N GLY A 342 -2.97 1.04 -10.09
CA GLY A 342 -2.08 1.14 -8.95
C GLY A 342 -0.79 1.90 -9.33
N PRO A 343 0.13 2.14 -8.37
CA PRO A 343 1.34 2.94 -8.61
C PRO A 343 2.44 2.27 -9.44
N LEU A 344 2.29 0.98 -9.81
CA LEU A 344 3.25 0.26 -10.64
C LEU A 344 2.79 0.15 -12.09
N THR A 345 3.73 0.38 -13.01
CA THR A 345 3.54 0.11 -14.44
C THR A 345 4.33 -1.13 -14.85
N LEU A 346 3.74 -1.96 -15.71
CA LEU A 346 4.48 -3.00 -16.41
C LEU A 346 5.57 -2.42 -17.30
N MET A 347 6.74 -3.06 -17.29
CA MET A 347 7.82 -2.70 -18.20
C MET A 347 7.66 -3.28 -19.61
N GLU A 348 6.80 -4.28 -19.82
CA GLU A 348 6.80 -5.07 -21.08
C GLU A 348 5.44 -5.22 -21.78
N ASP A 349 4.38 -4.55 -21.31
CA ASP A 349 3.07 -4.67 -21.98
C ASP A 349 2.90 -3.64 -23.11
N ASP A 350 3.72 -2.60 -23.16
CA ASP A 350 3.69 -1.64 -24.25
C ASP A 350 4.41 -2.20 -25.48
N GLU A 351 3.69 -2.23 -26.59
CA GLU A 351 4.19 -2.67 -27.90
C GLU A 351 5.44 -1.86 -28.30
N ALA A 352 5.50 -0.57 -27.94
CA ALA A 352 6.65 0.29 -28.16
C ALA A 352 7.94 -0.21 -27.48
N THR A 353 7.90 -0.66 -26.21
CA THR A 353 9.06 -1.28 -25.55
C THR A 353 9.42 -2.60 -26.20
N ARG A 354 8.44 -3.45 -26.54
CA ARG A 354 8.70 -4.76 -27.18
C ARG A 354 9.35 -4.60 -28.55
N GLU A 355 8.85 -3.71 -29.40
CA GLU A 355 9.40 -3.40 -30.72
C GLU A 355 10.81 -2.82 -30.61
N ARG A 356 11.00 -1.80 -29.76
CA ARG A 356 12.32 -1.16 -29.58
C ARG A 356 13.35 -2.13 -28.99
N ARG A 357 12.96 -3.05 -28.09
CA ARG A 357 13.84 -4.12 -27.60
C ARG A 357 14.16 -5.15 -28.67
N THR A 358 13.19 -5.53 -29.48
CA THR A 358 13.41 -6.46 -30.61
C THR A 358 14.37 -5.85 -31.63
N ALA A 359 14.24 -4.55 -31.92
CA ALA A 359 15.17 -3.80 -32.76
C ALA A 359 16.61 -3.76 -32.20
N LEU A 360 16.75 -3.79 -30.87
CA LEU A 360 18.05 -3.95 -30.21
C LEU A 360 18.53 -5.41 -30.16
N GLY A 361 17.61 -6.39 -30.15
CA GLY A 361 17.87 -7.83 -29.99
C GLY A 361 18.62 -8.51 -31.15
N GLY A 362 18.99 -7.77 -32.20
CA GLY A 362 19.88 -8.24 -33.27
C GLY A 362 21.35 -7.80 -33.11
N ARG A 363 21.67 -7.02 -32.07
CA ARG A 363 23.03 -6.61 -31.73
C ARG A 363 23.29 -6.99 -30.29
N GLU A 364 24.39 -7.68 -30.01
CA GLU A 364 24.96 -7.68 -28.66
C GLU A 364 25.23 -6.21 -28.29
N ALA A 365 24.25 -5.57 -27.65
CA ALA A 365 24.32 -4.16 -27.36
C ALA A 365 25.37 -3.98 -26.28
N SER A 366 26.52 -3.45 -26.68
CA SER A 366 27.47 -2.82 -25.77
C SER A 366 26.69 -1.86 -24.84
N PRO A 367 27.00 -1.81 -23.54
CA PRO A 367 26.25 -1.07 -22.52
C PRO A 367 26.43 0.46 -22.62
N ASN A 368 26.54 1.01 -23.83
CA ASN A 368 26.59 2.44 -24.04
C ASN A 368 25.17 3.00 -24.07
N ASP A 369 24.73 3.53 -22.91
CA ASP A 369 23.48 4.26 -22.70
C ASP A 369 23.17 5.33 -23.76
N ALA A 370 24.19 5.86 -24.46
CA ALA A 370 24.00 6.93 -25.43
C ALA A 370 23.17 6.50 -26.64
N ASN A 371 23.42 5.29 -27.17
CA ASN A 371 22.70 4.77 -28.34
C ASN A 371 21.26 4.37 -27.99
N ALA A 372 21.06 3.76 -26.82
CA ALA A 372 19.72 3.44 -26.31
C ALA A 372 18.91 4.71 -26.05
N ARG A 373 19.50 5.73 -25.40
CA ARG A 373 18.83 7.02 -25.17
C ARG A 373 18.50 7.77 -26.46
N ALA A 374 19.41 7.75 -27.44
CA ALA A 374 19.15 8.31 -28.76
C ALA A 374 18.01 7.58 -29.50
N ALA A 375 17.80 6.30 -29.23
CA ALA A 375 16.67 5.52 -29.72
C ALA A 375 15.39 5.66 -28.86
N GLY A 376 15.37 6.60 -27.90
CA GLY A 376 14.19 6.85 -27.06
C GLY A 376 13.99 5.80 -25.94
N LEU A 377 15.06 5.14 -25.49
CA LEU A 377 15.02 4.16 -24.41
C LEU A 377 15.69 4.70 -23.14
N ASP A 378 15.07 4.44 -21.99
CA ASP A 378 15.69 4.59 -20.68
C ASP A 378 16.23 3.25 -20.18
N SER A 379 17.24 3.35 -19.33
CA SER A 379 17.90 2.19 -18.74
C SER A 379 17.32 1.93 -17.35
N PHE A 380 16.74 0.74 -17.17
CA PHE A 380 16.24 0.25 -15.89
C PHE A 380 17.22 -0.76 -15.30
N LEU A 381 17.53 -0.60 -14.02
CA LEU A 381 18.22 -1.62 -13.25
C LEU A 381 17.16 -2.60 -12.72
N THR A 382 17.33 -3.88 -13.00
CA THR A 382 16.38 -4.93 -12.62
C THR A 382 17.06 -6.06 -11.87
N GLY A 383 16.36 -6.68 -10.94
CA GLY A 383 16.87 -7.79 -10.13
C GLY A 383 15.77 -8.72 -9.66
N ARG A 384 16.02 -10.03 -9.75
CA ARG A 384 15.10 -11.05 -9.24
C ARG A 384 15.30 -11.21 -7.73
N ILE A 385 14.22 -11.13 -6.96
CA ILE A 385 14.25 -11.37 -5.53
C ILE A 385 14.38 -12.89 -5.28
N PRO A 386 15.42 -13.35 -4.56
CA PRO A 386 15.65 -14.77 -4.29
C PRO A 386 14.42 -15.43 -3.66
N HIS A 387 14.21 -16.70 -4.02
CA HIS A 387 13.08 -17.51 -3.53
C HIS A 387 11.68 -16.98 -3.91
N THR A 388 11.62 -16.02 -4.84
CA THR A 388 10.37 -15.53 -5.43
C THR A 388 10.47 -15.53 -6.96
N GLU A 389 9.33 -15.40 -7.63
CA GLU A 389 9.26 -15.14 -9.08
C GLU A 389 9.25 -13.63 -9.41
N VAL A 390 9.46 -12.77 -8.41
CA VAL A 390 9.33 -11.32 -8.58
C VAL A 390 10.65 -10.72 -9.05
N THR A 391 10.58 -9.96 -10.13
CA THR A 391 11.66 -9.10 -10.60
C THR A 391 11.30 -7.66 -10.27
N LEU A 392 12.14 -7.02 -9.45
CA LEU A 392 12.03 -5.59 -9.18
C LEU A 392 12.82 -4.82 -10.22
N GLY A 393 12.36 -3.62 -10.54
CA GLY A 393 13.00 -2.74 -11.50
C GLY A 393 12.86 -1.29 -11.08
N MET A 394 13.91 -0.50 -11.30
CA MET A 394 13.94 0.92 -11.05
C MET A 394 14.69 1.62 -12.18
N SER A 395 14.25 2.81 -12.60
CA SER A 395 15.03 3.60 -13.56
C SER A 395 16.38 3.94 -12.95
N ARG A 396 17.45 3.99 -13.76
CA ARG A 396 18.79 4.34 -13.23
C ARG A 396 18.84 5.71 -12.57
N ARG A 397 18.02 6.66 -13.05
CA ARG A 397 17.92 8.00 -12.44
C ARG A 397 17.32 7.91 -11.04
N LEU A 398 16.20 7.21 -10.88
CA LEU A 398 15.58 7.01 -9.57
C LEU A 398 16.50 6.22 -8.64
N TYR A 399 17.22 5.21 -9.16
CA TYR A 399 18.23 4.47 -8.38
C TYR A 399 19.34 5.38 -7.87
N ALA A 400 19.88 6.26 -8.72
CA ALA A 400 20.89 7.23 -8.33
C ALA A 400 20.35 8.24 -7.29
N THR A 401 19.14 8.77 -7.48
CA THR A 401 18.51 9.69 -6.51
C THR A 401 18.25 9.02 -5.16
N CYS A 402 17.77 7.77 -5.14
CA CYS A 402 17.65 7.00 -3.91
C CYS A 402 19.02 6.74 -3.26
N ALA A 403 20.08 6.52 -4.05
CA ALA A 403 21.44 6.36 -3.54
C ALA A 403 21.97 7.65 -2.90
N GLU A 404 21.74 8.81 -3.51
CA GLU A 404 22.09 10.11 -2.93
C GLU A 404 21.33 10.37 -1.64
N LEU A 405 20.01 10.15 -1.63
CA LEU A 405 19.18 10.27 -0.45
C LEU A 405 19.65 9.34 0.67
N PHE A 406 20.03 8.11 0.33
CA PHE A 406 20.57 7.12 1.26
C PHE A 406 21.88 7.58 1.90
N GLN A 407 22.80 8.16 1.11
CA GLN A 407 24.06 8.69 1.65
C GLN A 407 23.83 9.91 2.53
N ALA A 408 22.98 10.86 2.09
CA ALA A 408 22.64 12.04 2.89
C ALA A 408 22.01 11.66 4.23
N ASP A 409 21.10 10.67 4.22
CA ASP A 409 20.52 10.10 5.43
C ASP A 409 21.60 9.53 6.36
N ARG A 410 22.55 8.75 5.83
CA ARG A 410 23.69 8.21 6.60
C ARG A 410 24.58 9.30 7.21
N GLU A 411 24.90 10.33 6.45
CA GLU A 411 25.69 11.47 6.94
C GLU A 411 24.96 12.25 8.05
N ILE A 412 23.63 12.31 8.00
CA ILE A 412 22.82 12.85 9.10
C ILE A 412 22.95 11.94 10.32
N ALA A 413 22.80 10.62 10.17
CA ALA A 413 22.97 9.65 11.27
C ALA A 413 24.30 9.81 11.99
N GLU A 414 25.39 9.89 11.22
CA GLU A 414 26.75 9.98 11.74
C GLU A 414 26.96 11.28 12.52
N ARG A 415 26.28 12.37 12.13
CA ARG A 415 26.30 13.66 12.84
C ARG A 415 25.32 13.73 14.01
N THR A 416 24.28 12.91 14.03
CA THR A 416 23.25 12.89 15.08
C THR A 416 23.04 11.49 15.66
N PRO A 417 24.07 10.91 16.30
CA PRO A 417 23.97 9.57 16.88
C PRO A 417 22.88 9.52 17.96
N GLY A 418 22.04 8.48 17.93
CA GLY A 418 21.00 8.24 18.94
C GLY A 418 19.60 8.78 18.60
N LEU A 419 19.46 9.53 17.49
CA LEU A 419 18.15 10.02 17.05
C LEU A 419 17.39 9.01 16.18
N ARG A 420 18.08 8.00 15.65
CA ARG A 420 17.44 6.99 14.82
C ARG A 420 16.80 5.89 15.65
N ALA A 421 15.72 5.32 15.14
CA ALA A 421 15.02 4.21 15.79
C ALA A 421 15.96 2.99 15.98
N GLU A 422 16.90 2.78 15.06
CA GLU A 422 17.87 1.69 15.10
C GLU A 422 19.10 1.93 16.00
N ASP A 423 19.36 3.16 16.44
CA ASP A 423 20.43 3.46 17.41
C ASP A 423 20.05 3.06 18.84
N ARG A 424 18.79 2.63 19.03
CA ARG A 424 18.25 2.14 20.29
C ARG A 424 18.85 0.77 20.62
N THR A 425 19.91 0.76 21.44
CA THR A 425 20.37 -0.45 22.12
C THR A 425 19.24 -1.01 22.99
N THR A 426 18.91 -2.28 22.79
CA THR A 426 17.68 -2.95 23.28
C THR A 426 17.68 -3.27 24.79
N ASP A 427 18.63 -2.72 25.56
CA ASP A 427 18.89 -3.10 26.96
C ASP A 427 18.48 -2.02 28.00
N VAL A 428 17.76 -0.97 27.60
CA VAL A 428 17.29 0.09 28.53
C VAL A 428 15.77 0.01 28.64
N GLU A 429 15.22 0.16 29.85
CA GLU A 429 13.77 0.14 30.09
C GLU A 429 13.08 1.23 29.26
N GLU A 430 11.96 0.88 28.59
CA GLU A 430 11.25 1.72 27.61
C GLU A 430 10.92 3.14 28.11
N GLU A 431 10.67 3.28 29.42
CA GLU A 431 10.26 4.53 30.08
C GLU A 431 11.41 5.55 30.15
N GLU A 432 12.63 5.09 30.46
CA GLU A 432 13.84 5.94 30.56
C GLU A 432 14.34 6.38 29.16
N LEU A 433 14.04 5.58 28.14
CA LEU A 433 14.30 5.87 26.73
C LEU A 433 13.35 6.92 26.14
N GLU A 434 12.08 6.87 26.52
CA GLU A 434 11.06 7.82 26.04
C GLU A 434 11.28 9.23 26.62
N GLU A 435 11.68 9.33 27.89
CA GLU A 435 12.08 10.60 28.52
C GLU A 435 13.32 11.22 27.86
N ARG A 436 14.35 10.41 27.57
CA ARG A 436 15.58 10.88 26.88
C ARG A 436 15.33 11.31 25.44
N SER A 437 14.52 10.57 24.69
CA SER A 437 14.12 10.91 23.32
C SER A 437 13.35 12.23 23.27
N THR A 438 12.47 12.46 24.25
CA THR A 438 11.67 13.68 24.33
C THR A 438 12.53 14.90 24.70
N ALA A 439 13.51 14.72 25.58
CA ALA A 439 14.49 15.75 25.93
C ALA A 439 15.39 16.12 24.74
N ALA A 440 15.93 15.14 24.02
CA ALA A 440 16.81 15.37 22.87
C ALA A 440 16.10 16.06 21.69
N ARG A 441 14.82 15.72 21.44
CA ARG A 441 13.98 16.40 20.42
C ARG A 441 13.65 17.84 20.79
N ARG A 442 13.58 18.15 22.09
CA ARG A 442 13.37 19.52 22.60
C ARG A 442 14.63 20.35 22.39
N GLU A 443 15.78 19.82 22.78
CA GLU A 443 17.09 20.47 22.67
C GLU A 443 17.52 20.70 21.21
N TYR A 444 17.08 19.85 20.27
CA TYR A 444 17.25 20.07 18.83
C TYR A 444 16.41 21.25 18.31
N ARG A 445 15.17 21.42 18.78
CA ARG A 445 14.31 22.54 18.37
C ARG A 445 14.78 23.86 18.94
N GLU A 446 15.21 23.87 20.20
CA GLU A 446 15.77 25.06 20.85
C GLU A 446 17.01 25.58 20.10
N ARG A 447 17.83 24.68 19.52
CA ARG A 447 18.97 25.03 18.66
C ARG A 447 18.64 25.44 17.22
N GLN A 448 17.37 25.37 16.80
CA GLN A 448 16.92 25.87 15.49
C GLN A 448 16.25 27.25 15.60
N GLU A 449 15.97 27.71 16.81
CA GLU A 449 15.36 29.01 17.10
C GLU A 449 16.41 30.08 17.51
N GLU A 450 17.67 29.67 17.74
CA GLU A 450 18.88 30.51 17.75
C GLU A 450 19.57 30.50 16.38
#